data_AF-A0A952TXP6-F1
#
_entry.id   AF-A0A952TXP6-F1
#
_cell.length_a   1.000
_cell.length_b   1.000
_cell.length_c   1.000
_cell.angle_alpha   90.00
_cell.angle_beta   90.00
_cell.angle_gamma   90.00
#
_symmetry.space_group_name_H-M   'P 1'
#
loop_
_entity.id
_entity.type
_entity.pdbx_description
1 polymer ?
#
loop_
_entity_poly.entity_id
_entity_poly.type
_entity_poly.pdbx_seq_one_letter_code
_entity_poly.pdbx_strand_id
1 'polypeptide(L)'
;MKFRQIIPIVFILGALLLQACAAASSEGAIQTGIAQTLQISDLQTQAAAANLPADTATPPPAEAASATPVVDTATPPPIVSVSENTNCRRGPSTFYDQVTILYAGEEAEVIKTYDGDHNYVVIQIPDNNADCWLWLRYADPTDFSAYGLPKATLPPTPLPTATATPVSYWPGSWNFRVYHGGVERTGTISCNVSGSTLTCSGVGNPGAFSYVFSGSIAANKLSASGTYSGTGSGNWAAEIKSGNTNQFVGNLDMGSWEFCGWRSGSSMPAPCQWP
;
A
#
# COMPACT_ATOMS: atom_id res chain seq x y z
N MET A 1 -62.98 6.91 -14.31
CA MET A 1 -62.16 8.11 -14.57
C MET A 1 -61.39 8.48 -13.29
N LYS A 2 -60.05 8.47 -13.27
CA LYS A 2 -59.13 9.15 -12.30
C LYS A 2 -57.66 8.65 -12.42
N PHE A 3 -57.10 8.61 -13.63
CA PHE A 3 -55.72 8.09 -13.86
C PHE A 3 -54.90 8.91 -14.88
N ARG A 4 -55.25 10.18 -15.10
CA ARG A 4 -54.60 11.06 -16.11
C ARG A 4 -54.07 12.40 -15.55
N GLN A 5 -53.92 12.53 -14.23
CA GLN A 5 -53.49 13.80 -13.57
C GLN A 5 -52.31 13.66 -12.59
N ILE A 6 -51.75 12.46 -12.39
CA ILE A 6 -50.61 12.25 -11.45
C ILE A 6 -49.25 12.43 -12.15
N ILE A 7 -49.20 12.20 -13.46
CA ILE A 7 -47.97 12.24 -14.28
C ILE A 7 -47.24 13.62 -14.30
N PRO A 8 -47.92 14.80 -14.39
CA PRO A 8 -47.20 16.07 -14.48
C PRO A 8 -46.57 16.54 -13.16
N ILE A 9 -47.03 16.04 -12.01
CA ILE A 9 -46.55 16.49 -10.69
C ILE A 9 -45.18 15.87 -10.35
N VAL A 10 -44.95 14.61 -10.76
CA VAL A 10 -43.68 13.92 -10.53
C VAL A 10 -42.54 14.53 -11.36
N PHE A 11 -42.82 14.99 -12.58
CA PHE A 11 -41.82 15.65 -13.43
C PHE A 11 -41.37 17.02 -12.92
N ILE A 12 -42.23 17.76 -12.20
CA ILE A 12 -41.88 19.08 -11.65
C ILE A 12 -41.02 18.95 -10.38
N LEU A 13 -41.22 17.91 -9.56
CA LEU A 13 -40.34 17.65 -8.41
C LEU A 13 -38.93 17.15 -8.80
N GLY A 14 -38.79 16.47 -9.95
CA GLY A 14 -37.49 15.99 -10.44
C GLY A 14 -36.54 17.09 -10.89
N ALA A 15 -37.05 18.25 -11.31
CA ALA A 15 -36.23 19.33 -11.87
C ALA A 15 -35.55 20.23 -10.83
N LEU A 16 -36.00 20.22 -9.57
CA LEU A 16 -35.45 21.10 -8.51
C LEU A 16 -34.17 20.57 -7.83
N LEU A 17 -33.78 19.32 -8.07
CA LEU A 17 -32.63 18.69 -7.39
C LEU A 17 -31.29 18.81 -8.14
N LEU A 18 -31.25 19.47 -9.30
CA LEU A 18 -30.04 19.56 -10.15
C LEU A 18 -29.24 20.87 -10.07
N GLN A 19 -29.62 21.84 -9.24
CA GLN A 19 -28.91 23.14 -9.16
C GLN A 19 -27.86 23.24 -8.04
N ALA A 20 -27.60 22.17 -7.29
CA ALA A 20 -26.67 22.17 -6.15
C ALA A 20 -25.22 21.76 -6.50
N CYS A 21 -24.68 22.19 -7.65
CA CYS A 21 -23.24 22.09 -7.93
C CYS A 21 -22.74 23.13 -8.96
N ALA A 22 -22.89 24.41 -8.66
CA ALA A 22 -22.11 25.45 -9.32
C ALA A 22 -20.77 25.60 -8.57
N ALA A 23 -19.73 24.92 -9.05
CA ALA A 23 -18.37 25.10 -8.52
C ALA A 23 -17.86 26.51 -8.89
N ALA A 24 -17.42 27.28 -7.90
CA ALA A 24 -16.84 28.60 -8.13
C ALA A 24 -15.43 28.45 -8.73
N SER A 25 -15.29 28.76 -10.02
CA SER A 25 -14.00 28.83 -10.71
C SER A 25 -13.25 30.10 -10.31
N SER A 26 -12.23 29.98 -9.46
CA SER A 26 -11.35 31.10 -9.07
C SER A 26 -10.22 31.33 -10.09
N GLU A 27 -10.57 31.68 -11.32
CA GLU A 27 -9.61 32.14 -12.33
C GLU A 27 -9.71 33.66 -12.46
N GLY A 28 -8.64 34.37 -12.09
CA GLY A 28 -8.61 35.85 -12.10
C GLY A 28 -7.58 36.52 -11.18
N ALA A 29 -6.70 35.76 -10.50
CA ALA A 29 -5.79 36.31 -9.48
C ALA A 29 -4.27 36.21 -9.82
N ILE A 30 -3.87 35.76 -11.01
CA ILE A 30 -2.46 35.68 -11.42
C ILE A 30 -2.27 36.11 -12.89
N GLN A 31 -2.44 37.41 -13.20
CA GLN A 31 -2.02 37.94 -14.52
C GLN A 31 -1.63 39.43 -14.58
N THR A 32 -1.06 40.00 -13.51
CA THR A 32 -0.54 41.39 -13.53
C THR A 32 0.71 41.55 -12.64
N GLY A 33 1.86 41.00 -13.08
CA GLY A 33 3.09 41.02 -12.25
C GLY A 33 4.46 40.99 -12.95
N ILE A 34 4.55 41.09 -14.29
CA ILE A 34 5.81 40.85 -15.04
C ILE A 34 6.17 41.95 -16.07
N ALA A 35 5.78 43.21 -15.85
CA ALA A 35 5.91 44.27 -16.86
C ALA A 35 6.57 45.58 -16.36
N GLN A 36 7.46 45.54 -15.35
CA GLN A 36 7.92 46.76 -14.69
C GLN A 36 9.38 46.78 -14.17
N THR A 37 10.33 46.12 -14.84
CA THR A 37 11.75 46.08 -14.37
C THR A 37 12.81 46.13 -15.48
N LEU A 38 12.57 46.86 -16.58
CA LEU A 38 13.50 46.96 -17.73
C LEU A 38 13.90 48.40 -18.13
N GLN A 39 13.86 49.37 -17.21
CA GLN A 39 14.14 50.79 -17.52
C GLN A 39 15.13 51.52 -16.58
N ILE A 40 16.06 50.81 -15.92
CA ILE A 40 17.02 51.41 -14.97
C ILE A 40 18.48 51.09 -15.35
N SER A 41 18.89 51.37 -16.60
CA SER A 41 20.27 51.12 -17.06
C SER A 41 20.94 52.25 -17.87
N ASP A 42 20.21 53.27 -18.35
CA ASP A 42 20.73 54.16 -19.43
C ASP A 42 20.83 55.67 -19.09
N LEU A 43 20.82 56.07 -17.80
CA LEU A 43 20.74 57.50 -17.42
C LEU A 43 21.85 58.04 -16.50
N GLN A 44 23.04 57.42 -16.42
CA GLN A 44 24.15 57.93 -15.59
C GLN A 44 25.55 57.98 -16.24
N THR A 45 25.65 58.11 -17.57
CA THR A 45 26.95 58.14 -18.29
C THR A 45 27.23 59.46 -19.04
N GLN A 46 26.64 60.59 -18.62
CA GLN A 46 26.99 61.88 -19.25
C GLN A 46 26.78 63.12 -18.35
N ALA A 47 27.70 63.32 -17.40
CA ALA A 47 27.89 64.60 -16.69
C ALA A 47 29.33 64.74 -16.16
N ALA A 48 30.32 64.58 -17.05
CA ALA A 48 31.69 64.99 -16.77
C ALA A 48 31.89 66.47 -17.15
N ALA A 49 32.82 67.14 -16.44
CA ALA A 49 33.28 68.53 -16.62
C ALA A 49 32.31 69.66 -16.23
N ALA A 50 32.48 70.19 -15.01
CA ALA A 50 33.03 71.55 -14.81
C ALA A 50 33.28 71.89 -13.31
N ASN A 51 34.46 72.48 -13.05
CA ASN A 51 34.86 73.29 -11.87
C ASN A 51 35.65 72.64 -10.70
N LEU A 52 36.98 72.81 -10.77
CA LEU A 52 37.92 73.00 -9.63
C LEU A 52 37.78 74.44 -9.06
N PRO A 53 38.44 74.88 -7.95
CA PRO A 53 39.57 74.30 -7.17
C PRO A 53 39.25 74.14 -5.64
N ALA A 54 40.15 73.97 -4.65
CA ALA A 54 41.63 74.04 -4.54
C ALA A 54 42.23 73.15 -3.41
N ASP A 55 43.51 73.39 -3.07
CA ASP A 55 44.37 72.74 -2.06
C ASP A 55 43.91 72.73 -0.58
N THR A 56 44.25 71.63 0.11
CA THR A 56 44.75 71.60 1.52
C THR A 56 45.54 70.27 1.73
N ALA A 57 46.61 70.28 2.54
CA ALA A 57 47.66 69.22 2.55
C ALA A 57 47.71 68.32 3.82
N THR A 58 48.62 67.31 3.80
CA THR A 58 49.14 66.46 4.94
C THR A 58 48.33 65.17 5.22
N PRO A 59 48.86 64.03 5.76
CA PRO A 59 50.24 63.59 6.17
C PRO A 59 50.83 62.37 5.37
N PRO A 60 52.04 61.85 5.70
CA PRO A 60 52.72 60.72 5.00
C PRO A 60 52.18 59.30 5.32
N PRO A 61 52.62 58.25 4.58
CA PRO A 61 51.99 56.92 4.60
C PRO A 61 52.30 56.07 5.84
N ALA A 62 51.30 55.32 6.31
CA ALA A 62 51.50 54.21 7.25
C ALA A 62 51.86 52.91 6.51
N GLU A 63 52.70 52.11 7.15
CA GLU A 63 53.33 50.90 6.60
C GLU A 63 52.31 49.78 6.33
N ALA A 64 52.36 49.19 5.13
CA ALA A 64 51.39 48.18 4.71
C ALA A 64 51.73 46.81 5.32
N ALA A 65 50.91 46.33 6.25
CA ALA A 65 50.99 44.97 6.77
C ALA A 65 50.72 43.95 5.64
N SER A 66 51.64 43.01 5.45
CA SER A 66 51.53 41.94 4.45
C SER A 66 50.35 41.03 4.77
N ALA A 67 49.33 41.02 3.90
CA ALA A 67 48.21 40.08 4.01
C ALA A 67 48.68 38.66 3.66
N THR A 68 48.55 37.73 4.61
CA THR A 68 48.71 36.30 4.37
C THR A 68 47.58 35.81 3.46
N PRO A 69 47.83 34.98 2.43
CA PRO A 69 46.76 34.47 1.59
C PRO A 69 45.87 33.53 2.41
N VAL A 70 44.57 33.80 2.40
CA VAL A 70 43.56 32.87 2.93
C VAL A 70 43.50 31.66 1.99
N VAL A 71 43.87 30.49 2.49
CA VAL A 71 43.69 29.23 1.77
C VAL A 71 42.22 28.83 1.88
N ASP A 72 41.48 29.08 0.81
CA ASP A 72 40.09 28.65 0.70
C ASP A 72 40.04 27.12 0.66
N THR A 73 39.74 26.52 1.82
CA THR A 73 39.83 25.08 2.01
C THR A 73 38.49 24.48 1.66
N ALA A 74 38.32 24.12 0.38
CA ALA A 74 37.10 23.49 -0.11
C ALA A 74 36.76 22.25 0.75
N THR A 75 35.59 22.29 1.39
CA THR A 75 35.06 21.14 2.13
C THR A 75 34.86 19.98 1.14
N PRO A 76 35.28 18.74 1.46
CA PRO A 76 34.97 17.58 0.62
C PRO A 76 33.44 17.39 0.49
N PRO A 77 32.97 16.59 -0.48
CA PRO A 77 31.55 16.25 -0.56
C PRO A 77 31.12 15.39 0.65
N PRO A 78 29.84 15.48 1.09
CA PRO A 78 29.29 14.68 2.17
C PRO A 78 29.02 13.24 1.70
N ILE A 79 30.04 12.38 1.73
CA ILE A 79 29.92 10.98 1.33
C ILE A 79 29.49 10.08 2.49
N VAL A 80 28.64 9.09 2.20
CA VAL A 80 28.31 7.96 3.08
C VAL A 80 28.71 6.64 2.43
N SER A 81 29.41 5.79 3.19
CA SER A 81 29.72 4.39 2.87
C SER A 81 28.91 3.46 3.78
N VAL A 82 28.65 2.22 3.34
CA VAL A 82 27.96 1.20 4.17
C VAL A 82 28.76 -0.09 4.31
N SER A 83 28.73 -0.67 5.51
CA SER A 83 29.40 -1.92 5.87
C SER A 83 28.58 -3.19 5.55
N GLU A 84 27.27 -3.05 5.37
CA GLU A 84 26.35 -4.11 4.95
C GLU A 84 25.39 -3.58 3.86
N ASN A 85 24.87 -4.49 3.03
CA ASN A 85 23.89 -4.18 1.98
C ASN A 85 22.67 -3.47 2.58
N THR A 86 22.54 -2.17 2.30
CA THR A 86 21.58 -1.29 2.96
C THR A 86 20.44 -0.94 1.99
N ASN A 87 19.21 -1.24 2.41
CA ASN A 87 18.02 -0.93 1.63
C ASN A 87 17.83 0.58 1.49
N CYS A 88 17.73 1.05 0.26
CA CYS A 88 17.47 2.44 -0.05
C CYS A 88 16.00 2.60 -0.46
N ARG A 89 15.24 3.42 0.27
CA ARG A 89 13.76 3.45 0.25
C ARG A 89 13.18 4.79 -0.19
N ARG A 90 11.88 4.80 -0.51
CA ARG A 90 11.13 6.04 -0.81
C ARG A 90 10.84 6.91 0.41
N GLY A 91 11.18 6.46 1.63
CA GLY A 91 10.98 7.16 2.90
C GLY A 91 11.63 6.42 4.08
N PRO A 92 11.70 7.02 5.28
CA PRO A 92 12.51 6.53 6.41
C PRO A 92 11.85 5.42 7.23
N SER A 93 11.33 4.38 6.58
CA SER A 93 10.74 3.21 7.25
C SER A 93 10.59 2.02 6.28
N THR A 94 10.48 0.80 6.83
CA THR A 94 10.12 -0.41 6.08
C THR A 94 8.72 -0.36 5.45
N PHE A 95 7.85 0.58 5.86
CA PHE A 95 6.57 0.84 5.19
C PHE A 95 6.74 1.40 3.77
N TYR A 96 7.87 2.05 3.47
CA TYR A 96 8.14 2.61 2.15
C TYR A 96 8.78 1.58 1.23
N ASP A 97 8.38 1.59 -0.04
CA ASP A 97 8.97 0.74 -1.07
C ASP A 97 10.49 0.94 -1.14
N GLN A 98 11.18 -0.17 -1.37
CA GLN A 98 12.61 -0.18 -1.67
C GLN A 98 12.82 0.19 -3.14
N VAL A 99 13.67 1.17 -3.39
CA VAL A 99 14.00 1.65 -4.74
C VAL A 99 15.26 0.95 -5.25
N THR A 100 16.26 0.81 -4.40
CA THR A 100 17.51 0.11 -4.70
C THR A 100 18.17 -0.43 -3.41
N ILE A 101 19.35 -1.03 -3.54
CA ILE A 101 20.25 -1.41 -2.46
C ILE A 101 21.54 -0.64 -2.68
N LEU A 102 22.10 -0.03 -1.63
CA LEU A 102 23.50 0.37 -1.60
C LEU A 102 24.30 -0.81 -1.05
N TYR A 103 25.19 -1.39 -1.85
CA TYR A 103 25.93 -2.59 -1.48
C TYR A 103 27.07 -2.28 -0.50
N ALA A 104 27.49 -3.28 0.27
CA ALA A 104 28.61 -3.14 1.20
C ALA A 104 29.89 -2.66 0.47
N GLY A 105 30.47 -1.55 0.96
CA GLY A 105 31.63 -0.89 0.38
C GLY A 105 31.32 0.13 -0.73
N GLU A 106 30.06 0.33 -1.11
CA GLU A 106 29.68 1.43 -2.00
C GLU A 106 29.56 2.76 -1.25
N GLU A 107 29.87 3.84 -1.97
CA GLU A 107 29.80 5.23 -1.51
C GLU A 107 28.70 5.99 -2.25
N ALA A 108 27.99 6.89 -1.56
CA ALA A 108 27.00 7.78 -2.15
C ALA A 108 27.04 9.18 -1.54
N GLU A 109 26.66 10.21 -2.31
CA GLU A 109 26.56 11.58 -1.82
C GLU A 109 25.25 11.78 -1.02
N VAL A 110 25.39 12.34 0.19
CA VAL A 110 24.28 12.71 1.07
C VAL A 110 23.79 14.11 0.72
N ILE A 111 22.59 14.19 0.16
CA ILE A 111 21.99 15.46 -0.29
C ILE A 111 21.08 16.10 0.76
N LYS A 112 20.56 15.33 1.73
CA LYS A 112 19.72 15.83 2.84
C LYS A 112 19.95 15.05 4.13
N THR A 113 19.90 15.75 5.27
CA THR A 113 19.86 15.12 6.60
C THR A 113 18.42 15.03 7.13
N TYR A 114 18.15 14.15 8.09
CA TYR A 114 16.83 13.99 8.69
C TYR A 114 16.92 13.97 10.21
N ASP A 115 16.08 14.78 10.86
CA ASP A 115 16.13 15.02 12.33
C ASP A 115 15.15 14.13 13.13
N GLY A 116 14.53 13.12 12.50
CA GLY A 116 13.63 12.18 13.18
C GLY A 116 14.33 10.94 13.73
N ASP A 117 13.69 10.27 14.69
CA ASP A 117 14.20 9.18 15.56
C ASP A 117 14.64 7.88 14.85
N HIS A 118 14.76 7.87 13.53
CA HIS A 118 14.95 6.67 12.72
C HIS A 118 16.35 6.55 12.10
N ASN A 119 17.22 7.55 12.26
CA ASN A 119 18.60 7.58 11.74
C ASN A 119 18.66 7.33 10.23
N TYR A 120 18.11 8.26 9.45
CA TYR A 120 18.16 8.23 7.98
C TYR A 120 18.86 9.47 7.42
N VAL A 121 19.38 9.33 6.20
CA VAL A 121 19.75 10.43 5.31
C VAL A 121 19.09 10.23 3.95
N VAL A 122 19.03 11.27 3.14
CA VAL A 122 18.69 11.13 1.72
C VAL A 122 19.98 11.19 0.92
N ILE A 123 20.27 10.12 0.19
CA ILE A 123 21.32 10.06 -0.82
C ILE A 123 20.74 10.29 -2.21
N GLN A 124 21.58 10.67 -3.15
CA GLN A 124 21.26 10.58 -4.57
C GLN A 124 21.63 9.19 -5.10
N ILE A 125 20.72 8.51 -5.82
CA ILE A 125 21.03 7.23 -6.46
C ILE A 125 22.04 7.47 -7.60
N PRO A 126 23.22 6.82 -7.61
CA PRO A 126 24.28 7.07 -8.58
C PRO A 126 23.87 6.94 -10.05
N ASP A 127 22.96 6.02 -10.38
CA ASP A 127 22.60 5.69 -11.76
C ASP A 127 21.47 6.55 -12.36
N ASN A 128 20.64 7.20 -11.52
CA ASN A 128 19.40 7.83 -12.00
C ASN A 128 19.03 9.16 -11.30
N ASN A 129 19.90 9.68 -10.44
CA ASN A 129 19.74 10.95 -9.73
C ASN A 129 18.49 11.08 -8.85
N ALA A 130 17.76 10.00 -8.55
CA ALA A 130 16.59 10.07 -7.68
C ALA A 130 16.98 10.13 -6.19
N ASP A 131 16.23 10.91 -5.42
CA ASP A 131 16.29 10.96 -3.96
C ASP A 131 15.95 9.60 -3.35
N CYS A 132 16.79 9.13 -2.42
CA CYS A 132 16.59 7.84 -1.79
C CYS A 132 17.01 7.82 -0.32
N TRP A 133 16.16 7.27 0.54
CA TRP A 133 16.33 7.26 1.98
C TRP A 133 17.17 6.07 2.41
N LEU A 134 18.39 6.35 2.87
CA LEU A 134 19.35 5.37 3.36
C LEU A 134 19.32 5.30 4.89
N TRP A 135 19.24 4.08 5.43
CA TRP A 135 19.26 3.86 6.88
C TRP A 135 20.69 3.79 7.41
N LEU A 136 21.06 4.68 8.33
CA LEU A 136 22.44 4.82 8.81
C LEU A 136 22.94 3.69 9.73
N ARG A 137 22.15 2.64 9.98
CA ARG A 137 22.51 1.56 10.93
C ARG A 137 23.83 0.86 10.60
N TYR A 138 24.15 0.77 9.31
CA TYR A 138 25.36 0.13 8.78
C TYR A 138 26.32 1.13 8.12
N ALA A 139 25.99 2.42 8.18
CA ALA A 139 26.80 3.46 7.57
C ALA A 139 28.02 3.80 8.42
N ASP A 140 29.13 4.18 7.78
CA ASP A 140 30.26 4.73 8.50
C ASP A 140 29.90 6.08 9.15
N PRO A 141 30.36 6.36 10.38
CA PRO A 141 29.91 7.51 11.15
C PRO A 141 30.53 8.83 10.66
N THR A 142 29.88 9.46 9.68
CA THR A 142 30.15 10.83 9.25
C THR A 142 29.14 11.79 9.88
N ASP A 143 29.62 12.84 10.56
CA ASP A 143 28.76 13.93 11.03
C ASP A 143 28.43 14.87 9.87
N PHE A 144 27.23 14.70 9.30
CA PHE A 144 26.74 15.51 8.19
C PHE A 144 26.31 16.93 8.59
N SER A 145 26.34 17.30 9.89
CA SER A 145 25.94 18.64 10.35
C SER A 145 26.88 19.76 9.85
N ALA A 146 28.18 19.45 9.66
CA ALA A 146 29.18 20.40 9.20
C ALA A 146 28.99 20.88 7.74
N TYR A 147 28.19 20.16 6.95
CA TYR A 147 28.01 20.42 5.51
C TYR A 147 26.82 21.35 5.19
N GLY A 148 26.07 21.81 6.20
CA GLY A 148 24.94 22.74 6.00
C GLY A 148 23.77 22.17 5.17
N LEU A 149 23.65 20.84 5.10
CA LEU A 149 22.70 20.17 4.22
C LEU A 149 21.23 20.44 4.59
N PRO A 150 20.33 20.59 3.59
CA PRO A 150 18.91 20.78 3.84
C PRO A 150 18.28 19.59 4.59
N LYS A 151 17.22 19.88 5.35
CA LYS A 151 16.45 18.87 6.08
C LYS A 151 15.42 18.21 5.18
N ALA A 152 15.39 16.88 5.19
CA ALA A 152 14.39 16.10 4.48
C ALA A 152 13.04 16.15 5.23
N THR A 153 11.96 16.44 4.51
CA THR A 153 10.59 16.30 5.03
C THR A 153 10.10 14.86 4.85
N LEU A 154 9.22 14.40 5.74
CA LEU A 154 8.62 13.09 5.58
C LEU A 154 7.80 13.02 4.28
N PRO A 155 8.06 12.03 3.39
CA PRO A 155 7.17 11.75 2.28
C PRO A 155 5.82 11.24 2.83
N PRO A 156 4.72 11.35 2.07
CA PRO A 156 3.44 10.80 2.50
C PRO A 156 3.57 9.27 2.66
N THR A 157 3.21 8.76 3.84
CA THR A 157 3.19 7.32 4.10
C THR A 157 2.33 6.61 3.05
N PRO A 158 2.83 5.55 2.39
CA PRO A 158 2.01 4.80 1.44
C PRO A 158 0.75 4.28 2.14
N LEU A 159 -0.39 4.42 1.47
CA LEU A 159 -1.66 3.88 1.94
C LEU A 159 -1.52 2.36 2.10
N PRO A 160 -1.97 1.75 3.21
CA PRO A 160 -1.91 0.30 3.36
C PRO A 160 -2.61 -0.38 2.19
N THR A 161 -1.87 -1.20 1.44
CA THR A 161 -2.45 -2.02 0.38
C THR A 161 -3.39 -3.02 1.03
N ALA A 162 -4.65 -3.03 0.60
CA ALA A 162 -5.67 -3.90 1.19
C ALA A 162 -5.30 -5.38 0.99
N THR A 163 -4.95 -6.08 2.07
CA THR A 163 -4.76 -7.53 2.05
C THR A 163 -6.03 -8.19 1.56
N ALA A 164 -5.92 -9.05 0.54
CA ALA A 164 -7.07 -9.74 -0.03
C ALA A 164 -7.82 -10.52 1.05
N THR A 165 -9.14 -10.28 1.18
CA THR A 165 -9.99 -10.99 2.14
C THR A 165 -9.92 -12.50 1.86
N PRO A 166 -9.61 -13.35 2.86
CA PRO A 166 -9.46 -14.78 2.63
C PRO A 166 -10.78 -15.40 2.18
N VAL A 167 -10.81 -15.87 0.94
CA VAL A 167 -12.00 -16.47 0.31
C VAL A 167 -12.34 -17.78 1.03
N SER A 168 -13.59 -17.90 1.48
CA SER A 168 -14.12 -19.19 1.96
C SER A 168 -14.59 -20.00 0.77
N TYR A 169 -14.08 -21.23 0.62
CA TYR A 169 -14.45 -22.11 -0.49
C TYR A 169 -15.76 -22.88 -0.25
N TRP A 170 -16.18 -22.99 1.00
CA TRP A 170 -17.34 -23.78 1.44
C TRP A 170 -18.73 -23.35 0.91
N PRO A 171 -19.06 -22.04 0.72
CA PRO A 171 -20.40 -21.63 0.31
C PRO A 171 -20.86 -22.22 -1.03
N GLY A 172 -22.18 -22.30 -1.21
CA GLY A 172 -22.84 -22.74 -2.44
C GLY A 172 -23.24 -24.22 -2.43
N SER A 173 -23.70 -24.71 -3.58
CA SER A 173 -24.18 -26.10 -3.71
C SER A 173 -23.04 -27.05 -4.08
N TRP A 174 -23.05 -28.21 -3.44
CA TRP A 174 -22.12 -29.31 -3.65
C TRP A 174 -22.91 -30.58 -3.92
N ASN A 175 -22.51 -31.36 -4.93
CA ASN A 175 -22.84 -32.77 -4.92
C ASN A 175 -22.05 -33.43 -3.79
N PHE A 176 -22.65 -34.41 -3.11
CA PHE A 176 -21.98 -35.12 -2.03
C PHE A 176 -22.24 -36.61 -2.10
N ARG A 177 -21.37 -37.36 -1.43
CA ARG A 177 -21.50 -38.79 -1.17
C ARG A 177 -21.19 -39.06 0.29
N VAL A 178 -22.03 -39.89 0.91
CA VAL A 178 -21.79 -40.53 2.21
C VAL A 178 -21.81 -42.04 2.00
N TYR A 179 -20.81 -42.76 2.51
CA TYR A 179 -20.76 -44.23 2.40
C TYR A 179 -20.37 -44.89 3.72
N HIS A 180 -21.17 -45.88 4.13
CA HIS A 180 -20.91 -46.71 5.30
C HIS A 180 -21.69 -48.02 5.21
N GLY A 181 -21.11 -49.12 5.71
CA GLY A 181 -21.78 -50.41 5.85
C GLY A 181 -22.34 -50.99 4.55
N GLY A 182 -21.68 -50.74 3.41
CA GLY A 182 -22.16 -51.16 2.08
C GLY A 182 -23.23 -50.25 1.46
N VAL A 183 -23.70 -49.22 2.17
CA VAL A 183 -24.75 -48.31 1.70
C VAL A 183 -24.15 -46.98 1.28
N GLU A 184 -24.24 -46.69 -0.01
CA GLU A 184 -23.93 -45.39 -0.59
C GLU A 184 -25.16 -44.47 -0.57
N ARG A 185 -24.96 -43.20 -0.23
CA ARG A 185 -25.97 -42.14 -0.36
C ARG A 185 -25.37 -40.95 -1.08
N THR A 186 -26.01 -40.52 -2.17
CA THR A 186 -25.58 -39.36 -2.96
C THR A 186 -26.69 -38.33 -3.08
N GLY A 187 -26.33 -37.06 -3.20
CA GLY A 187 -27.29 -35.98 -3.44
C GLY A 187 -26.61 -34.63 -3.55
N THR A 188 -27.36 -33.56 -3.27
CA THR A 188 -26.84 -32.19 -3.20
C THR A 188 -27.01 -31.64 -1.79
N ILE A 189 -25.96 -31.01 -1.26
CA ILE A 189 -26.03 -30.13 -0.08
C ILE A 189 -25.79 -28.68 -0.51
N SER A 190 -26.48 -27.74 0.14
CA SER A 190 -26.26 -26.31 -0.03
C SER A 190 -25.65 -25.75 1.25
N CYS A 191 -24.47 -25.15 1.12
CA CYS A 191 -23.67 -24.62 2.22
C CYS A 191 -23.72 -23.10 2.30
N ASN A 192 -23.80 -22.56 3.51
CA ASN A 192 -23.74 -21.14 3.83
C ASN A 192 -22.68 -20.89 4.92
N VAL A 193 -22.01 -19.73 4.85
CA VAL A 193 -20.98 -19.33 5.83
C VAL A 193 -21.32 -17.96 6.41
N SER A 194 -21.23 -17.84 7.73
CA SER A 194 -21.33 -16.56 8.44
C SER A 194 -20.19 -16.46 9.46
N GLY A 195 -19.24 -15.56 9.20
CA GLY A 195 -17.98 -15.49 9.96
C GLY A 195 -17.14 -16.77 9.79
N SER A 196 -16.95 -17.51 10.89
CA SER A 196 -16.34 -18.84 10.89
C SER A 196 -17.37 -19.99 10.91
N THR A 197 -18.66 -19.71 11.11
CA THR A 197 -19.70 -20.72 11.18
C THR A 197 -20.09 -21.21 9.78
N LEU A 198 -20.13 -22.53 9.61
CA LEU A 198 -20.58 -23.21 8.40
C LEU A 198 -21.83 -24.02 8.70
N THR A 199 -22.86 -23.83 7.89
CA THR A 199 -24.06 -24.68 7.87
C THR A 199 -24.28 -25.22 6.47
N CYS A 200 -24.54 -26.52 6.34
CA CYS A 200 -24.90 -27.15 5.07
C CYS A 200 -26.13 -28.03 5.26
N SER A 201 -27.08 -28.02 4.32
CA SER A 201 -28.22 -28.94 4.36
C SER A 201 -28.55 -29.52 2.99
N GLY A 202 -29.06 -30.75 2.98
CA GLY A 202 -29.39 -31.48 1.76
C GLY A 202 -29.98 -32.86 2.03
N VAL A 203 -30.28 -33.58 0.95
CA VAL A 203 -30.90 -34.91 1.01
C VAL A 203 -30.09 -35.91 0.20
N GLY A 204 -29.70 -37.01 0.82
CA GLY A 204 -29.02 -38.14 0.18
C GLY A 204 -29.99 -39.26 -0.19
N ASN A 205 -29.79 -39.85 -1.36
CA ASN A 205 -30.57 -40.97 -1.89
C ASN A 205 -29.68 -42.20 -2.11
N PRO A 206 -30.22 -43.43 -1.97
CA PRO A 206 -31.62 -43.78 -1.78
C PRO A 206 -32.14 -43.52 -0.34
N GLY A 207 -33.46 -43.48 -0.20
CA GLY A 207 -34.14 -43.39 1.11
C GLY A 207 -34.34 -41.97 1.67
N ALA A 208 -34.06 -40.91 0.88
CA ALA A 208 -34.30 -39.51 1.24
C ALA A 208 -33.75 -39.11 2.64
N PHE A 209 -32.52 -39.52 2.95
CA PHE A 209 -31.84 -39.17 4.19
C PHE A 209 -31.54 -37.68 4.24
N SER A 210 -32.17 -36.96 5.18
CA SER A 210 -31.90 -35.55 5.43
C SER A 210 -30.60 -35.40 6.23
N TYR A 211 -29.73 -34.50 5.78
CA TYR A 211 -28.52 -34.09 6.46
C TYR A 211 -28.51 -32.58 6.68
N VAL A 212 -28.21 -32.17 7.92
CA VAL A 212 -27.98 -30.78 8.33
C VAL A 212 -26.68 -30.74 9.12
N PHE A 213 -25.60 -30.34 8.46
CA PHE A 213 -24.27 -30.13 9.02
C PHE A 213 -24.19 -28.73 9.63
N SER A 214 -23.67 -28.62 10.84
CA SER A 214 -23.32 -27.36 11.50
C SER A 214 -21.92 -27.48 12.09
N GLY A 215 -21.12 -26.43 11.98
CA GLY A 215 -19.74 -26.48 12.46
C GLY A 215 -18.98 -25.17 12.26
N SER A 216 -17.67 -25.24 12.42
CA SER A 216 -16.75 -24.12 12.22
C SER A 216 -15.70 -24.43 11.16
N ILE A 217 -15.31 -23.38 10.44
CA ILE A 217 -14.22 -23.37 9.47
C ILE A 217 -12.94 -22.93 10.19
N ALA A 218 -11.87 -23.70 10.05
CA ALA A 218 -10.57 -23.41 10.63
C ALA A 218 -9.94 -22.12 10.06
N ALA A 219 -8.92 -21.60 10.73
CA ALA A 219 -8.22 -20.37 10.32
C ALA A 219 -7.66 -20.46 8.88
N ASN A 220 -7.24 -21.65 8.45
CA ASN A 220 -6.73 -21.94 7.10
C ASN A 220 -7.79 -21.84 5.98
N LYS A 221 -9.08 -21.74 6.32
CA LYS A 221 -10.25 -21.76 5.40
C LYS A 221 -10.45 -23.05 4.57
N LEU A 222 -9.55 -24.02 4.68
CA LEU A 222 -9.59 -25.29 3.95
C LEU A 222 -10.25 -26.41 4.76
N SER A 223 -10.12 -26.40 6.09
CA SER A 223 -10.69 -27.45 6.97
C SER A 223 -11.95 -26.94 7.68
N ALA A 224 -12.93 -27.82 7.89
CA ALA A 224 -14.11 -27.54 8.69
C ALA A 224 -14.60 -28.79 9.44
N SER A 225 -15.25 -28.59 10.59
CA SER A 225 -15.74 -29.69 11.44
C SER A 225 -16.88 -29.28 12.35
N GLY A 226 -17.69 -30.24 12.79
CA GLY A 226 -18.75 -30.02 13.77
C GLY A 226 -19.66 -31.23 13.92
N THR A 227 -20.96 -30.97 14.04
CA THR A 227 -22.00 -32.00 14.18
C THR A 227 -22.94 -32.02 12.99
N TYR A 228 -23.53 -33.17 12.70
CA TYR A 228 -24.60 -33.32 11.72
C TYR A 228 -25.87 -33.83 12.40
N SER A 229 -27.02 -33.54 11.80
CA SER A 229 -28.36 -33.90 12.27
C SER A 229 -29.29 -34.14 11.08
N GLY A 230 -30.54 -34.55 11.32
CA GLY A 230 -31.53 -34.88 10.29
C GLY A 230 -32.12 -36.27 10.51
N THR A 231 -32.00 -37.16 9.53
CA THR A 231 -32.44 -38.57 9.66
C THR A 231 -31.51 -39.39 10.58
N GLY A 232 -30.29 -38.92 10.79
CA GLY A 232 -29.36 -39.39 11.83
C GLY A 232 -28.62 -38.20 12.43
N SER A 233 -27.74 -38.45 13.40
CA SER A 233 -26.94 -37.41 14.04
C SER A 233 -25.58 -37.93 14.46
N GLY A 234 -24.57 -37.06 14.44
CA GLY A 234 -23.21 -37.45 14.76
C GLY A 234 -22.20 -36.34 14.54
N ASN A 235 -20.92 -36.71 14.43
CA ASN A 235 -19.82 -35.77 14.21
C ASN A 235 -19.38 -35.77 12.74
N TRP A 236 -18.77 -34.69 12.27
CA TRP A 236 -18.16 -34.63 10.94
C TRP A 236 -16.90 -33.76 10.90
N ALA A 237 -15.99 -34.08 9.99
CA ALA A 237 -14.85 -33.25 9.62
C ALA A 237 -14.60 -33.38 8.11
N ALA A 238 -14.19 -32.30 7.45
CA ALA A 238 -13.85 -32.30 6.04
C ALA A 238 -12.78 -31.25 5.70
N GLU A 239 -12.05 -31.50 4.61
CA GLU A 239 -11.03 -30.62 4.07
C GLU A 239 -11.21 -30.43 2.55
N ILE A 240 -11.16 -29.19 2.10
CA ILE A 240 -11.07 -28.80 0.69
C ILE A 240 -9.74 -29.33 0.12
N LYS A 241 -9.78 -30.08 -1.00
CA LYS A 241 -8.55 -30.66 -1.57
C LYS A 241 -7.59 -29.56 -2.03
N SER A 242 -6.34 -29.65 -1.56
CA SER A 242 -5.25 -28.82 -2.09
C SER A 242 -5.15 -28.95 -3.61
N GLY A 243 -5.00 -27.82 -4.31
CA GLY A 243 -5.01 -27.75 -5.77
C GLY A 243 -6.38 -27.88 -6.44
N ASN A 244 -7.46 -28.25 -5.74
CA ASN A 244 -8.82 -28.26 -6.31
C ASN A 244 -9.90 -27.81 -5.29
N THR A 245 -10.21 -26.51 -5.31
CA THR A 245 -11.21 -25.87 -4.44
C THR A 245 -12.68 -26.20 -4.82
N ASN A 246 -12.89 -27.10 -5.78
CA ASN A 246 -14.19 -27.66 -6.15
C ASN A 246 -14.36 -29.12 -5.70
N GLN A 247 -13.48 -29.64 -4.84
CA GLN A 247 -13.60 -30.93 -4.16
C GLN A 247 -13.32 -30.79 -2.67
N PHE A 248 -14.05 -31.52 -1.82
CA PHE A 248 -13.67 -31.79 -0.44
C PHE A 248 -13.71 -33.28 -0.13
N VAL A 249 -12.86 -33.72 0.77
CA VAL A 249 -12.83 -35.07 1.36
C VAL A 249 -13.10 -34.95 2.85
N GLY A 250 -13.59 -36.01 3.48
CA GLY A 250 -14.09 -35.91 4.84
C GLY A 250 -14.58 -37.23 5.41
N ASN A 251 -15.04 -37.14 6.65
CA ASN A 251 -15.45 -38.23 7.50
C ASN A 251 -16.71 -37.84 8.27
N LEU A 252 -17.66 -38.76 8.43
CA LEU A 252 -18.62 -38.72 9.53
C LEU A 252 -18.20 -39.69 10.65
N ASP A 253 -18.71 -39.45 11.84
CA ASP A 253 -18.63 -40.34 13.00
C ASP A 253 -17.21 -40.84 13.28
N MET A 254 -16.32 -39.86 13.47
CA MET A 254 -14.92 -40.03 13.86
C MET A 254 -14.10 -40.92 12.91
N GLY A 255 -14.37 -40.84 11.60
CA GLY A 255 -13.64 -41.60 10.58
C GLY A 255 -14.35 -42.88 10.14
N SER A 256 -15.48 -43.22 10.76
CA SER A 256 -16.20 -44.47 10.47
C SER A 256 -16.90 -44.47 9.10
N TRP A 257 -17.31 -43.30 8.60
CA TRP A 257 -18.10 -43.16 7.37
C TRP A 257 -17.38 -42.21 6.41
N GLU A 258 -17.25 -42.58 5.13
CA GLU A 258 -16.69 -41.72 4.10
C GLU A 258 -17.65 -40.56 3.81
N PHE A 259 -17.14 -39.33 3.69
CA PHE A 259 -17.93 -38.15 3.32
C PHE A 259 -17.16 -37.20 2.41
N CYS A 260 -17.56 -37.08 1.15
CA CYS A 260 -16.94 -36.16 0.20
C CYS A 260 -17.96 -35.37 -0.61
N GLY A 261 -17.48 -34.32 -1.27
CA GLY A 261 -18.28 -33.54 -2.20
C GLY A 261 -17.49 -32.93 -3.34
N TRP A 262 -18.22 -32.59 -4.41
CA TRP A 262 -17.69 -32.02 -5.64
C TRP A 262 -18.70 -31.07 -6.31
N ARG A 263 -18.19 -30.11 -7.07
CA ARG A 263 -19.02 -29.13 -7.80
C ARG A 263 -18.37 -28.66 -9.10
N SER A 264 -19.06 -27.78 -9.83
CA SER A 264 -18.49 -27.04 -10.97
C SER A 264 -17.84 -27.93 -12.04
N GLY A 265 -18.47 -29.08 -12.35
CA GLY A 265 -17.95 -30.04 -13.33
C GLY A 265 -16.77 -30.90 -12.88
N SER A 266 -16.26 -30.73 -11.65
CA SER A 266 -15.30 -31.70 -11.07
C SER A 266 -15.96 -33.07 -10.89
N SER A 267 -15.17 -34.13 -10.99
CA SER A 267 -15.60 -35.48 -10.57
C SER A 267 -15.64 -35.60 -9.05
N MET A 268 -16.22 -36.69 -8.55
CA MET A 268 -16.06 -37.11 -7.16
C MET A 268 -14.57 -37.30 -6.82
N PRO A 269 -14.08 -36.83 -5.66
CA PRO A 269 -12.67 -37.02 -5.30
C PRO A 269 -12.35 -38.48 -4.98
N ALA A 270 -11.13 -38.87 -5.37
CA ALA A 270 -10.47 -40.08 -4.92
C ALA A 270 -9.24 -39.70 -4.05
N PRO A 271 -9.05 -40.32 -2.87
CA PRO A 271 -10.10 -41.00 -2.08
C PRO A 271 -11.25 -40.03 -1.75
N CYS A 272 -12.41 -40.58 -1.36
CA CYS A 272 -13.54 -39.80 -0.81
C CYS A 272 -13.32 -39.51 0.69
N GLN A 273 -12.67 -40.43 1.39
CA GLN A 273 -12.33 -40.33 2.80
C GLN A 273 -11.19 -39.34 3.04
N TRP A 274 -11.26 -38.56 4.12
CA TRP A 274 -10.14 -37.79 4.66
C TRP A 274 -9.27 -38.69 5.56
N PRO A 275 -7.94 -38.53 5.62
CA PRO A 275 -7.05 -39.37 6.44
C PRO A 275 -7.35 -39.36 7.95
#